data_AF-A0A7C7U0Y7-F1
#
_entry.id   AF-A0A7C7U0Y7-F1
#
_cell.length_a   1.000
_cell.length_b   1.000
_cell.length_c   1.000
_cell.angle_alpha   90.00
_cell.angle_beta   90.00
_cell.angle_gamma   90.00
#
_symmetry.space_group_name_H-M   'P 1'
#
loop_
_entity.id
_entity.type
_entity.pdbx_description
1 polymer ?
#
loop_
_entity_poly.entity_id
_entity_poly.type
_entity_poly.pdbx_seq_one_letter_code
_entity_poly.pdbx_strand_id
1 'polypeptide(L)'
;MSVHGEYSRALEALLTSIGQISTDGAAQWVTALEAVRISQHEDLSTAAERCLIALERIEKSRGLSAEPGIGPDADPLREPYRHLRAHCQSILGIPT
;
A
#
# COMPACT_ATOMS: atom_id res chain seq x y z
N MET A 1 20.44 -0.27 -3.25
CA MET A 1 19.59 -0.20 -2.05
C MET A 1 18.84 -1.50 -1.94
N SER A 2 18.53 -1.99 -0.73
CA SER A 2 17.88 -3.31 -0.55
C SER A 2 16.37 -3.18 -0.71
N VAL A 3 15.78 -3.97 -1.61
CA VAL A 3 14.33 -4.00 -1.92
C VAL A 3 13.46 -4.11 -0.66
N HIS A 4 13.91 -4.88 0.34
CA HIS A 4 13.24 -4.99 1.65
C HIS A 4 13.10 -3.65 2.37
N GLY A 5 14.15 -2.82 2.37
CA GLY A 5 14.14 -1.53 3.08
C GLY A 5 13.28 -0.48 2.40
N GLU A 6 13.19 -0.52 1.07
CA GLU A 6 12.32 0.37 0.30
C GLU A 6 10.85 -0.01 0.47
N TYR A 7 10.55 -1.31 0.46
CA TYR A 7 9.22 -1.82 0.78
C TYR A 7 8.74 -1.44 2.18
N SER A 8 9.55 -1.69 3.22
CA SER A 8 9.16 -1.34 4.59
C SER A 8 8.95 0.16 4.76
N ARG A 9 9.79 1.01 4.16
CA ARG A 9 9.59 2.48 4.19
C ARG A 9 8.31 2.91 3.48
N ALA A 10 8.00 2.33 2.33
CA ALA A 10 6.77 2.63 1.61
C ALA A 10 5.52 2.20 2.40
N LEU A 11 5.59 1.06 3.09
CA LEU A 11 4.52 0.56 3.95
C LEU A 11 4.30 1.47 5.16
N GLU A 12 5.38 1.89 5.82
CA GLU A 12 5.32 2.82 6.95
C GLU A 12 4.79 4.20 6.54
N ALA A 13 5.18 4.70 5.38
CA ALA A 13 4.67 5.95 4.83
C ALA A 13 3.15 5.87 4.63
N LEU A 14 2.66 4.79 4.01
CA LEU A 14 1.22 4.59 3.80
C LEU A 14 0.45 4.47 5.12
N LEU A 15 0.96 3.71 6.09
CA LEU A 15 0.36 3.60 7.43
C LEU A 15 0.27 4.96 8.13
N THR A 16 1.33 5.77 8.02
CA THR A 16 1.36 7.12 8.59
C THR A 16 0.32 8.02 7.92
N SER A 17 0.24 8.01 6.59
CA SER A 17 -0.75 8.79 5.85
C SER A 17 -2.17 8.35 6.16
N ILE A 18 -2.43 7.04 6.33
CA ILE A 18 -3.73 6.52 6.77
C ILE A 18 -4.05 6.96 8.20
N GLY A 19 -3.08 6.96 9.11
CA GLY A 19 -3.25 7.44 10.48
C GLY A 19 -3.60 8.93 10.56
N GLN A 20 -3.20 9.73 9.56
CA GLN A 20 -3.49 11.15 9.48
C GLN A 20 -4.89 11.47 8.91
N ILE A 21 -5.53 10.52 8.22
CA ILE A 21 -6.88 10.71 7.70
C ILE A 21 -7.93 10.14 8.66
N SER A 22 -8.86 11.01 9.09
CA SER A 22 -10.05 10.57 9.83
C SER A 22 -11.12 10.13 8.85
N THR A 23 -11.07 8.86 8.44
CA THR A 23 -12.08 8.22 7.58
C THR A 23 -12.60 6.96 8.24
N ASP A 24 -13.92 6.75 8.13
CA ASP A 24 -14.59 5.52 8.54
C ASP A 24 -14.05 4.36 7.70
N GLY A 25 -13.16 3.55 8.28
CA GLY A 25 -12.41 2.51 7.58
C GLY A 25 -10.88 2.56 7.73
N ALA A 26 -10.32 3.70 8.14
CA ALA A 26 -8.87 3.85 8.32
C ALA A 26 -8.28 2.80 9.28
N ALA A 27 -8.97 2.51 10.39
CA ALA A 27 -8.56 1.48 11.35
C ALA A 27 -8.51 0.06 10.74
N GLN A 28 -9.47 -0.25 9.85
CA GLN A 28 -9.48 -1.54 9.15
C GLN A 28 -8.33 -1.64 8.16
N TRP A 29 -8.00 -0.55 7.46
CA TRP A 29 -6.88 -0.49 6.52
C TRP A 29 -5.54 -0.62 7.23
N VAL A 30 -5.35 0.09 8.36
CA VAL A 30 -4.17 -0.06 9.21
C VAL A 30 -4.01 -1.49 9.67
N THR A 31 -5.08 -2.11 10.18
CA THR A 31 -5.06 -3.51 10.64
C THR A 31 -4.64 -4.47 9.52
N ALA A 32 -5.16 -4.28 8.30
CA ALA A 32 -4.80 -5.11 7.15
C ALA A 32 -3.32 -4.93 6.76
N LEU A 33 -2.81 -3.70 6.73
CA LEU A 33 -1.42 -3.40 6.38
C LEU A 33 -0.43 -3.83 7.47
N GLU A 34 -0.80 -3.77 8.74
CA GLU A 34 0.02 -4.29 9.84
C GLU A 34 0.15 -5.82 9.79
N ALA A 35 -0.92 -6.54 9.41
CA ALA A 35 -0.85 -7.98 9.19
C ALA A 35 0.17 -8.35 8.09
N VAL A 36 0.23 -7.53 7.03
CA VAL A 36 1.23 -7.68 5.97
C VAL A 36 2.65 -7.37 6.48
N ARG A 37 2.81 -6.33 7.31
CA ARG A 37 4.09 -5.98 7.94
C ARG A 37 4.65 -7.14 8.76
N ILE A 38 3.79 -7.90 9.45
CA ILE A 38 4.22 -9.08 10.21
C ILE A 38 4.69 -10.19 9.27
N SER A 39 3.95 -10.45 8.17
CA SER A 39 4.32 -11.50 7.19
C SER A 39 5.62 -11.22 6.42
N GLN A 40 6.06 -9.96 6.31
CA GLN A 40 7.30 -9.59 5.59
C GLN A 40 8.59 -10.20 6.22
N HIS A 41 8.52 -10.63 7.48
CA HIS A 41 9.64 -11.23 8.20
C HIS A 41 9.86 -12.71 7.83
N GLU A 42 8.85 -13.36 7.22
CA GLU A 42 8.92 -14.76 6.78
C GLU A 42 9.21 -14.88 5.28
N ASP A 43 8.45 -14.17 4.44
CA ASP A 43 8.61 -14.20 2.98
C ASP A 43 8.18 -12.89 2.33
N LEU A 44 9.09 -12.25 1.59
CA LEU A 44 8.84 -10.93 1.01
C LEU A 44 7.86 -11.00 -0.16
N SER A 45 7.89 -12.06 -0.96
CA SER A 45 6.99 -12.25 -2.11
C SER A 45 5.55 -12.41 -1.64
N THR A 46 5.31 -13.30 -0.67
CA THR A 46 4.01 -13.51 -0.05
C THR A 46 3.52 -12.22 0.62
N ALA A 47 4.41 -11.47 1.28
CA ALA A 47 4.06 -10.18 1.86
C ALA A 47 3.65 -9.16 0.78
N ALA A 48 4.38 -9.08 -0.34
CA ALA A 48 4.03 -8.21 -1.46
C ALA A 48 2.68 -8.58 -2.10
N GLU A 49 2.37 -9.87 -2.28
CA GLU A 49 1.06 -10.32 -2.78
C GLU A 49 -0.07 -9.92 -1.83
N ARG A 50 0.10 -10.19 -0.53
CA ARG A 50 -0.89 -9.78 0.48
C ARG A 50 -1.04 -8.27 0.56
N CYS A 51 0.06 -7.54 0.37
CA CYS A 51 0.05 -6.08 0.29
C CYS A 51 -0.81 -5.60 -0.87
N LEU A 52 -0.61 -6.13 -2.08
CA LEU A 52 -1.42 -5.79 -3.25
C LEU A 52 -2.91 -6.05 -3.01
N ILE A 53 -3.27 -7.18 -2.41
CA ILE A 53 -4.66 -7.50 -2.07
C ILE A 53 -5.24 -6.49 -1.07
N ALA A 54 -4.46 -6.09 -0.05
CA ALA A 54 -4.88 -5.07 0.91
C ALA A 54 -5.07 -3.71 0.23
N LEU A 55 -4.14 -3.33 -0.66
CA LEU A 55 -4.19 -2.11 -1.46
C LEU A 55 -5.43 -2.10 -2.38
N GLU A 56 -5.74 -3.18 -3.08
CA GLU A 56 -6.96 -3.26 -3.91
C GLU A 56 -8.25 -3.11 -3.09
N ARG A 57 -8.27 -3.61 -1.85
CA ARG A 57 -9.42 -3.42 -0.95
C ARG A 57 -9.58 -1.97 -0.52
N ILE A 58 -8.47 -1.31 -0.15
CA ILE A 58 -8.47 0.12 0.19
C ILE A 58 -8.95 0.94 -1.01
N GLU A 59 -8.44 0.62 -2.20
CA GLU A 59 -8.79 1.25 -3.47
C GLU A 59 -10.30 1.18 -3.73
N LYS A 60 -10.88 -0.04 -3.64
CA LYS A 60 -12.32 -0.28 -3.79
C LYS A 60 -13.17 0.39 -2.72
N SER A 61 -12.76 0.33 -1.45
CA SER A 61 -13.49 0.95 -0.34
C SER A 61 -13.54 2.47 -0.44
N ARG A 62 -12.47 3.09 -0.95
CA ARG A 62 -12.34 4.54 -1.01
C ARG A 62 -12.73 5.14 -2.36
N GLY A 63 -12.98 4.30 -3.38
CA GLY A 63 -13.21 4.74 -4.75
C GLY A 63 -11.99 5.43 -5.36
N LEU A 64 -10.78 5.11 -4.89
CA LEU A 64 -9.55 5.52 -5.57
C LEU A 64 -9.55 4.77 -6.91
N SER A 65 -9.65 5.44 -8.05
CA SER A 65 -9.43 4.75 -9.32
C SER A 65 -7.94 4.48 -9.50
N ALA A 66 -7.58 3.23 -9.83
CA ALA A 66 -6.23 2.86 -10.28
C ALA A 66 -5.79 3.66 -11.53
N GLU A 67 -6.74 4.25 -12.25
CA GLU A 67 -6.50 4.97 -13.48
C GLU A 67 -5.69 6.28 -13.26
N PRO A 68 -4.61 6.49 -14.03
CA PRO A 68 -3.95 7.78 -14.09
C PRO A 68 -4.83 8.76 -14.86
N GLY A 69 -5.53 9.67 -14.16
CA GLY A 69 -5.96 10.90 -14.85
C GLY A 69 -7.12 11.72 -14.31
N ILE A 70 -8.08 11.19 -13.54
CA ILE A 70 -9.31 11.98 -13.26
C ILE A 70 -9.73 11.81 -11.79
N GLY A 71 -9.18 12.62 -10.90
CA GLY A 71 -9.55 12.67 -9.48
C GLY A 71 -8.57 13.58 -8.72
N PRO A 72 -9.02 14.34 -7.71
CA PRO A 72 -8.25 15.44 -7.14
C PRO A 72 -6.88 14.96 -6.70
N ASP A 73 -5.85 15.61 -7.23
CA ASP A 73 -4.43 15.44 -6.90
C ASP A 73 -4.13 15.63 -5.40
N ALA A 74 -5.12 16.09 -4.63
CA ALA A 74 -5.05 16.38 -3.21
C ALA A 74 -5.21 15.16 -2.29
N ASP A 75 -5.32 13.94 -2.81
CA ASP A 75 -5.46 12.78 -1.94
C ASP A 75 -4.10 12.35 -1.35
N PRO A 76 -3.90 12.50 -0.02
CA PRO A 76 -2.60 12.26 0.61
C PRO A 76 -2.20 10.78 0.61
N LEU A 77 -3.11 9.86 0.28
CA LEU A 77 -2.79 8.43 0.17
C LEU A 77 -2.36 8.02 -1.23
N ARG A 78 -2.65 8.81 -2.28
CA ARG A 78 -2.46 8.38 -3.67
C ARG A 78 -0.99 8.13 -3.99
N GLU A 79 -0.11 9.01 -3.55
CA GLU A 79 1.34 8.88 -3.73
C GLU A 79 1.93 7.68 -2.95
N PRO A 80 1.74 7.56 -1.62
CA PRO A 80 2.26 6.40 -0.90
C PRO A 80 1.62 5.08 -1.37
N TYR A 81 0.36 5.09 -1.82
CA TYR A 81 -0.30 3.94 -2.43
C TYR A 81 0.42 3.49 -3.71
N ARG A 82 0.65 4.41 -4.65
CA ARG A 82 1.34 4.11 -5.92
C ARG A 82 2.76 3.62 -5.67
N HIS A 83 3.46 4.27 -4.75
CA HIS A 83 4.82 3.93 -4.41
C HIS A 83 4.91 2.51 -3.82
N LEU A 84 4.05 2.18 -2.85
CA LEU A 84 4.01 0.84 -2.26
C LEU A 84 3.62 -0.22 -3.30
N ARG A 85 2.62 0.06 -4.15
CA ARG A 85 2.19 -0.85 -5.23
C ARG A 85 3.33 -1.17 -6.20
N ALA A 86 4.07 -0.16 -6.64
CA ALA A 86 5.21 -0.33 -7.52
C ALA A 86 6.31 -1.20 -6.89
N HIS A 87 6.60 -1.02 -5.59
CA HIS A 87 7.54 -1.88 -4.86
C HIS A 87 7.06 -3.32 -4.78
N CYS A 88 5.78 -3.55 -4.50
CA CYS A 88 5.20 -4.89 -4.47
C CYS A 88 5.30 -5.58 -5.84
N GLN A 89 5.00 -4.87 -6.92
CA GLN A 89 5.11 -5.39 -8.28
C GLN A 89 6.57 -5.70 -8.64
N SER A 90 7.51 -4.83 -8.24
CA SER A 90 8.94 -5.06 -8.45
C SER A 90 9.45 -6.28 -7.68
N ILE A 91 8.96 -6.53 -6.46
CA ILE A 91 9.29 -7.73 -5.67
C ILE A 91 8.80 -9.00 -6.39
N LEU A 92 7.61 -8.93 -6.97
CA LEU A 92 6.98 -10.06 -7.67
C LEU A 92 7.44 -10.23 -9.12
N GLY A 93 8.27 -9.31 -9.63
CA GLY A 93 8.71 -9.32 -11.03
C GLY A 93 7.58 -9.03 -12.03
N ILE A 94 6.50 -8.38 -11.60
CA ILE A 94 5.38 -7.99 -12.46
C ILE A 94 5.77 -6.69 -13.18
N PRO A 95 5.71 -6.62 -14.52
CA PRO A 95 6.00 -5.38 -15.25
C PRO A 95 4.96 -4.31 -14.86
N THR A 96 5.48 -3.18 -14.36
CA THR A 96 4.74 -1.96 -14.00
C THR A 96 4.42 -1.08 -15.19
#